data_AF-A0A2A4ZA43-F1
#
_entry.id   AF-A0A2A4ZA43-F1
#
_cell.length_a   1.000
_cell.length_b   1.000
_cell.length_c   1.000
_cell.angle_alpha   90.00
_cell.angle_beta   90.00
_cell.angle_gamma   90.00
#
_symmetry.space_group_name_H-M   'P 1'
#
loop_
_entity.id
_entity.type
_entity.pdbx_description
1 polymer ?
#
loop_
_entity_poly.entity_id
_entity_poly.type
_entity_poly.pdbx_seq_one_letter_code
_entity_poly.pdbx_strand_id
1 'polypeptide(L)'
;MTISDSETALNLTDNPRAVVMRKALRHLSNCISLLNIGTCIDPKTAEILVNDGVKLSQIFIDRDENAEAGDMTLHWLAEGLRDEQRLVHLIRREKPDIICPNFTDEAEQQAVLKVVNLAANAEVYPTQHEGEDLLAWQVKAIYLPAELSGNDKKTIFDDLPKSLIDLATYVDAPAMVEPLAMAQMAIDEAIAAWPDYELIGKKAAIALENIIRAQGGCPDSALPETYHRLSDKKRRLTRVLALAHEVNVRVELSATQVKAGGDFVLTIHNETPVLDLSISVRLPDGWETSEWLDMSCEIYVPDDAAPSAAQPDIYYADRANHDLQVILTWQEGGQLISMNIDPENELLVLAN
;
A
#
# COMPACT_ATOMS: atom_id res chain seq x y z
N MET A 1 30.36 -3.69 0.77
CA MET A 1 31.41 -2.71 1.12
C MET A 1 30.71 -1.39 1.35
N THR A 2 30.54 -1.10 2.64
CA THR A 2 30.13 0.13 3.32
C THR A 2 30.11 1.41 2.47
N ILE A 3 28.91 1.82 2.06
CA ILE A 3 28.49 3.21 2.03
C ILE A 3 27.28 3.23 2.96
N SER A 4 27.39 3.98 4.06
CA SER A 4 26.46 3.89 5.17
C SER A 4 25.07 4.41 4.78
N ASP A 5 24.05 3.69 5.22
CA ASP A 5 22.65 4.16 5.20
C ASP A 5 22.48 5.49 5.97
N SER A 6 23.46 5.90 6.76
CA SER A 6 23.51 7.18 7.47
C SER A 6 23.90 8.39 6.61
N GLU A 7 24.70 8.23 5.54
CA GLU A 7 25.06 9.38 4.67
C GLU A 7 23.99 9.66 3.60
N THR A 8 23.19 8.64 3.22
CA THR A 8 22.08 8.83 2.26
C THR A 8 20.84 9.47 2.91
N ALA A 9 20.74 9.43 4.24
CA ALA A 9 19.68 10.09 5.00
C ALA A 9 19.82 11.62 5.04
N LEU A 10 21.04 12.15 4.86
CA LEU A 10 21.32 13.58 5.02
C LEU A 10 20.90 14.47 3.84
N ASN A 11 20.43 13.91 2.71
CA ASN A 11 19.97 14.70 1.54
C ASN A 11 18.54 14.35 1.06
N LEU A 12 17.84 13.42 1.71
CA LEU A 12 16.47 13.02 1.32
C LEU A 12 15.38 13.89 1.98
N THR A 13 15.71 14.63 3.03
CA THR A 13 14.80 15.58 3.68
C THR A 13 14.51 16.82 2.83
N ASP A 14 15.39 17.14 1.87
CA ASP A 14 15.26 18.34 1.03
C ASP A 14 14.45 18.11 -0.26
N ASN A 15 14.06 16.86 -0.55
CA ASN A 15 13.25 16.54 -1.72
C ASN A 15 12.10 15.57 -1.37
N PRO A 16 10.91 16.09 -0.99
CA PRO A 16 9.74 15.28 -0.65
C PRO A 16 9.37 14.27 -1.73
N ARG A 17 9.55 14.63 -3.01
CA ARG A 17 9.28 13.75 -4.14
C ARG A 17 10.24 12.57 -4.19
N ALA A 18 11.51 12.76 -3.82
CA ALA A 18 12.47 11.66 -3.74
C ALA A 18 12.06 10.64 -2.66
N VAL A 19 11.57 11.11 -1.52
CA VAL A 19 11.05 10.21 -0.47
C VAL A 19 9.83 9.44 -0.96
N VAL A 20 8.88 10.10 -1.64
CA VAL A 20 7.65 9.47 -2.15
C VAL A 20 7.97 8.46 -3.26
N MET A 21 8.84 8.80 -4.22
CA MET A 21 9.25 7.90 -5.29
C MET A 21 10.00 6.69 -4.75
N ARG A 22 10.91 6.89 -3.79
CA ARG A 22 11.60 5.78 -3.12
C ARG A 22 10.62 4.87 -2.39
N LYS A 23 9.61 5.42 -1.70
CA LYS A 23 8.52 4.63 -1.08
C LYS A 23 7.69 3.86 -2.11
N ALA A 24 7.37 4.46 -3.25
CA ALA A 24 6.64 3.80 -4.32
C ALA A 24 7.43 2.65 -4.95
N LEU A 25 8.72 2.88 -5.24
CA LEU A 25 9.63 1.84 -5.73
C LEU A 25 9.83 0.72 -4.71
N ARG A 26 9.86 1.06 -3.42
CA ARG A 26 9.87 0.09 -2.32
C ARG A 26 8.65 -0.84 -2.28
N HIS A 27 7.50 -0.46 -2.84
CA HIS A 27 6.35 -1.36 -3.00
C HIS A 27 6.48 -2.31 -4.20
N LEU A 28 7.46 -2.08 -5.09
CA LEU A 28 7.84 -3.03 -6.11
C LEU A 28 8.67 -4.17 -5.54
N SER A 29 9.46 -3.92 -4.49
CA SER A 29 10.03 -4.94 -3.60
C SER A 29 8.96 -5.49 -2.65
N ASN A 30 8.96 -6.81 -2.43
CA ASN A 30 7.79 -7.52 -1.87
C ASN A 30 7.55 -7.29 -0.36
N CYS A 31 8.51 -6.78 0.41
CA CYS A 31 8.34 -6.40 1.83
C CYS A 31 9.42 -5.40 2.24
N ILE A 32 9.09 -4.36 3.03
CA ILE A 32 10.06 -3.35 3.50
C ILE A 32 10.07 -3.13 5.01
N SER A 33 9.08 -3.60 5.76
CA SER A 33 9.09 -3.59 7.22
C SER A 33 8.27 -4.73 7.82
N LEU A 34 8.86 -5.43 8.79
CA LEU A 34 8.25 -6.53 9.51
C LEU A 34 8.37 -6.29 11.01
N LEU A 35 7.26 -6.46 11.73
CA LEU A 35 7.23 -6.44 13.20
C LEU A 35 6.86 -7.84 13.71
N ASN A 36 7.76 -8.44 14.48
CA ASN A 36 7.47 -9.68 15.19
C ASN A 36 7.07 -9.41 16.64
N ILE A 37 6.06 -10.12 17.13
CA ILE A 37 5.57 -10.00 18.50
C ILE A 37 5.68 -11.38 19.17
N GLY A 38 6.45 -11.44 20.24
CA GLY A 38 6.61 -12.62 21.07
C GLY A 38 8.03 -13.05 21.31
N THR A 39 8.31 -14.33 21.12
CA THR A 39 9.66 -14.90 21.28
C THR A 39 10.62 -14.34 20.21
N CYS A 40 11.93 -14.55 20.38
CA CYS A 40 12.90 -14.04 19.42
C CYS A 40 12.72 -14.70 18.04
N ILE A 41 12.75 -13.91 16.97
CA ILE A 41 12.92 -14.46 15.61
C ILE A 41 14.26 -15.20 15.56
N ASP A 42 14.32 -16.32 14.85
CA ASP A 42 15.58 -17.03 14.72
C ASP A 42 16.65 -16.15 14.04
N PRO A 43 17.90 -16.11 14.53
CA PRO A 43 18.91 -15.17 14.06
C PRO A 43 19.22 -15.26 12.56
N LYS A 44 19.07 -16.45 11.95
CA LYS A 44 19.32 -16.64 10.52
C LYS A 44 18.23 -16.02 9.67
N THR A 45 16.96 -16.19 10.03
CA THR A 45 15.84 -15.53 9.36
C THR A 45 15.93 -14.01 9.51
N ALA A 46 16.29 -13.52 10.71
CA ALA A 46 16.50 -12.11 10.93
C ALA A 46 17.62 -11.54 10.03
N GLU A 47 18.77 -12.22 9.95
CA GLU A 47 19.89 -11.84 9.09
C GLU A 47 19.50 -11.80 7.59
N ILE A 48 18.76 -12.81 7.11
CA ILE A 48 18.28 -12.84 5.72
C ILE A 48 17.35 -11.65 5.43
N LEU A 49 16.37 -11.40 6.30
CA LEU A 49 15.42 -10.31 6.12
C LEU A 49 16.10 -8.94 6.13
N VAL A 50 17.06 -8.72 7.04
CA VAL A 50 17.82 -7.47 7.10
C VAL A 50 18.72 -7.32 5.86
N ASN A 51 19.39 -8.37 5.41
CA ASN A 51 20.19 -8.35 4.18
C ASN A 51 19.34 -8.07 2.93
N ASP A 52 18.09 -8.53 2.91
CA ASP A 52 17.11 -8.25 1.86
C ASP A 52 16.49 -6.84 1.99
N GLY A 53 16.95 -6.02 2.96
CA GLY A 53 16.55 -4.63 3.13
C GLY A 53 15.23 -4.43 3.88
N VAL A 54 14.74 -5.44 4.59
CA VAL A 54 13.52 -5.36 5.42
C VAL A 54 13.86 -4.71 6.75
N LYS A 55 13.17 -3.60 7.10
CA LYS A 55 13.25 -3.02 8.46
C LYS A 55 12.60 -3.99 9.44
N LEU A 56 13.40 -4.58 10.33
CA LEU A 56 12.93 -5.57 11.29
C LEU A 56 12.80 -4.98 12.70
N SER A 57 11.59 -5.07 13.27
CA SER A 57 11.28 -4.68 14.64
C SER A 57 10.79 -5.89 15.43
N GLN A 58 11.12 -5.97 16.72
CA GLN A 58 10.76 -7.06 17.62
C GLN A 58 10.14 -6.50 18.90
N ILE A 59 8.99 -7.04 19.28
CA ILE A 59 8.36 -6.79 20.58
C ILE A 59 8.42 -8.09 21.40
N PHE A 60 9.08 -8.04 22.54
CA PHE A 60 9.11 -9.14 23.49
C PHE A 60 8.00 -8.98 24.54
N ILE A 61 7.20 -10.04 24.72
CA ILE A 61 6.15 -10.09 25.75
C ILE A 61 6.60 -10.77 27.05
N ASP A 62 7.75 -11.44 27.02
CA ASP A 62 8.42 -12.08 28.16
C ASP A 62 9.90 -11.73 28.15
N ARG A 63 10.53 -11.59 29.33
CA ARG A 63 11.92 -11.17 29.48
C ARG A 63 12.88 -12.28 29.02
N ASP A 64 13.40 -12.17 27.81
CA ASP A 64 14.53 -12.99 27.34
C ASP A 64 15.86 -12.25 27.58
N GLU A 65 16.61 -12.68 28.59
CA GLU A 65 17.88 -12.06 28.99
C GLU A 65 19.01 -12.25 27.96
N ASN A 66 18.81 -13.09 26.93
CA ASN A 66 19.80 -13.38 25.89
C ASN A 66 19.48 -12.74 24.53
N ALA A 67 18.48 -11.85 24.45
CA ALA A 67 18.14 -11.17 23.21
C ALA A 67 19.22 -10.15 22.81
N GLU A 68 19.96 -10.44 21.74
CA GLU A 68 20.89 -9.49 21.12
C GLU A 68 20.18 -8.68 20.04
N ALA A 69 20.37 -7.35 20.06
CA ALA A 69 19.64 -6.45 19.16
C ALA A 69 20.09 -6.54 17.70
N GLY A 70 21.35 -6.87 17.41
CA GLY A 70 21.88 -6.78 16.05
C GLY A 70 21.52 -5.44 15.38
N ASP A 71 21.04 -5.50 14.13
CA ASP A 71 20.48 -4.37 13.37
C ASP A 71 18.94 -4.21 13.53
N MET A 72 18.32 -4.89 14.50
CA MET A 72 16.88 -4.87 14.76
C MET A 72 16.50 -3.83 15.82
N THR A 73 15.26 -3.33 15.75
CA THR A 73 14.70 -2.48 16.83
C THR A 73 13.99 -3.36 17.86
N LEU A 74 14.43 -3.34 19.12
CA LEU A 74 13.83 -4.14 20.20
C LEU A 74 12.92 -3.30 21.10
N HIS A 75 11.76 -3.86 21.45
CA HIS A 75 10.79 -3.31 22.40
C HIS A 75 10.43 -4.34 23.45
N TRP A 76 10.13 -3.87 24.66
CA TRP A 76 9.74 -4.70 25.79
C TRP A 76 8.37 -4.32 26.32
N LEU A 77 7.50 -5.31 26.52
CA LEU A 77 6.19 -5.15 27.15
C LEU A 77 6.16 -5.89 28.49
N ALA A 78 6.36 -5.14 29.57
CA ALA A 78 6.40 -5.71 30.92
C ALA A 78 5.08 -6.39 31.34
N GLU A 79 3.95 -5.94 30.82
CA GLU A 79 2.62 -6.52 31.08
C GLU A 79 2.14 -7.44 29.94
N GLY A 80 3.04 -7.79 29.01
CA GLY A 80 2.75 -8.62 27.85
C GLY A 80 1.64 -8.04 26.96
N LEU A 81 0.79 -8.91 26.43
CA LEU A 81 -0.32 -8.53 25.54
C LEU A 81 -1.48 -7.79 26.24
N ARG A 82 -1.42 -7.59 27.57
CA ARG A 82 -2.48 -6.90 28.34
C ARG A 82 -2.39 -5.38 28.22
N ASP A 83 -1.22 -4.85 27.89
CA ASP A 83 -1.01 -3.42 27.69
C ASP A 83 -1.33 -3.02 26.23
N GLU A 84 -2.64 -3.04 25.93
CA GLU A 84 -3.17 -2.72 24.60
C GLU A 84 -2.76 -1.32 24.14
N GLN A 85 -2.75 -0.35 25.06
CA GLN A 85 -2.39 1.04 24.77
C GLN A 85 -0.94 1.18 24.32
N ARG A 86 -0.01 0.48 24.99
CA ARG A 86 1.41 0.49 24.62
C ARG A 86 1.66 -0.24 23.31
N LEU A 87 0.98 -1.37 23.08
CA LEU A 87 1.07 -2.10 21.82
C LEU A 87 0.59 -1.26 20.63
N VAL A 88 -0.55 -0.58 20.76
CA VAL A 88 -1.07 0.35 19.75
C VAL A 88 -0.05 1.45 19.44
N HIS A 89 0.54 2.04 20.48
CA HIS A 89 1.58 3.05 20.31
C HIS A 89 2.80 2.51 19.54
N LEU A 90 3.27 1.30 19.87
CA LEU A 90 4.41 0.67 19.18
C LEU A 90 4.12 0.39 17.71
N ILE A 91 2.92 -0.09 17.37
CA ILE A 91 2.52 -0.33 15.97
C ILE A 91 2.48 0.99 15.19
N ARG A 92 1.86 2.04 15.75
CA ARG A 92 1.79 3.37 15.11
C ARG A 92 3.16 4.02 14.93
N ARG A 93 4.10 3.75 15.84
CA ARG A 93 5.47 4.26 15.78
C ARG A 93 6.33 3.48 14.78
N GLU A 94 6.30 2.16 14.83
CA GLU A 94 7.12 1.32 13.96
C GLU A 94 6.62 1.27 12.52
N LYS A 95 5.31 1.49 12.32
CA LYS A 95 4.61 1.47 11.03
C LYS A 95 4.94 0.21 10.22
N PRO A 96 4.73 -1.00 10.78
CA PRO A 96 5.05 -2.23 10.08
C PRO A 96 4.07 -2.47 8.92
N ASP A 97 4.60 -2.92 7.79
CA ASP A 97 3.79 -3.44 6.70
C ASP A 97 3.19 -4.80 7.07
N ILE A 98 3.98 -5.62 7.76
CA ILE A 98 3.64 -6.99 8.13
C ILE A 98 3.83 -7.18 9.63
N ILE A 99 2.85 -7.77 10.31
CA ILE A 99 3.01 -8.25 11.69
C ILE A 99 2.99 -9.77 11.70
N CYS A 100 3.98 -10.36 12.36
CA CYS A 100 4.07 -11.80 12.59
C CYS A 100 4.08 -12.04 14.11
N PRO A 101 2.95 -12.31 14.77
CA PRO A 101 3.01 -12.89 16.10
C PRO A 101 3.59 -14.31 16.01
N ASN A 102 4.35 -14.75 17.00
CA ASN A 102 4.90 -16.12 17.02
C ASN A 102 4.30 -17.00 18.12
N PHE A 103 3.08 -16.69 18.52
CA PHE A 103 2.29 -17.46 19.47
C PHE A 103 1.32 -18.40 18.75
N THR A 104 1.25 -19.66 19.18
CA THR A 104 0.25 -20.62 18.71
C THR A 104 -1.05 -20.55 19.51
N ASP A 105 -1.08 -19.81 20.62
CA ASP A 105 -2.27 -19.66 21.47
C ASP A 105 -3.32 -18.76 20.79
N GLU A 106 -4.56 -19.26 20.68
CA GLU A 106 -5.65 -18.56 20.00
C GLU A 106 -6.02 -17.25 20.69
N ALA A 107 -5.97 -17.18 22.02
CA ALA A 107 -6.31 -15.96 22.75
C ALA A 107 -5.26 -14.87 22.54
N GLU A 108 -3.98 -15.25 22.47
CA GLU A 108 -2.88 -14.33 22.15
C GLU A 108 -2.97 -13.82 20.70
N GLN A 109 -3.31 -14.70 19.75
CA GLN A 109 -3.56 -14.29 18.36
C GLN A 109 -4.73 -13.32 18.24
N GLN A 110 -5.84 -13.58 18.94
CA GLN A 110 -7.00 -12.67 18.99
C GLN A 110 -6.65 -11.32 19.63
N ALA A 111 -5.82 -11.31 20.69
CA ALA A 111 -5.34 -10.08 21.28
C ALA A 111 -4.53 -9.24 20.28
N VAL A 112 -3.62 -9.86 19.53
CA VAL A 112 -2.84 -9.15 18.49
C VAL A 112 -3.75 -8.61 17.38
N LEU A 113 -4.70 -9.41 16.89
CA LEU A 113 -5.70 -8.97 15.90
C LEU A 113 -6.49 -7.74 16.42
N LYS A 114 -6.94 -7.79 17.68
CA LYS A 114 -7.63 -6.67 18.32
C LYS A 114 -6.76 -5.42 18.34
N VAL A 115 -5.52 -5.52 18.82
CA VAL A 115 -4.60 -4.36 18.87
C VAL A 115 -4.34 -3.79 17.48
N VAL A 116 -4.18 -4.61 16.44
CA VAL A 116 -4.00 -4.11 15.07
C VAL A 116 -5.19 -3.27 14.62
N ASN A 117 -6.42 -3.72 14.88
CA ASN A 117 -7.62 -2.94 14.58
C ASN A 117 -7.68 -1.63 15.38
N LEU A 118 -7.27 -1.65 16.66
CA LEU A 118 -7.18 -0.44 17.48
C LEU A 118 -6.11 0.53 16.97
N ALA A 119 -4.98 0.02 16.46
CA ALA A 119 -3.91 0.85 15.91
C ALA A 119 -4.34 1.58 14.63
N ALA A 120 -5.22 0.97 13.84
CA ALA A 120 -5.82 1.55 12.65
C ALA A 120 -6.93 2.58 12.93
N ASN A 121 -7.50 2.60 14.14
CA ASN A 121 -8.56 3.53 14.50
C ASN A 121 -8.00 4.81 15.16
N ALA A 122 -8.16 5.97 14.50
CA ALA A 122 -7.69 7.27 14.99
C ALA A 122 -8.41 7.80 16.24
N GLU A 123 -9.59 7.26 16.57
CA GLU A 123 -10.33 7.65 17.77
C GLU A 123 -9.82 6.94 19.04
N VAL A 124 -9.03 5.87 18.87
CA VAL A 124 -8.51 5.06 19.96
C VAL A 124 -7.20 5.67 20.49
N TYR A 125 -7.19 5.98 21.79
CA TYR A 125 -6.10 6.66 22.51
C TYR A 125 -5.68 8.00 21.88
N PRO A 126 -6.59 9.00 21.82
CA PRO A 126 -6.38 10.24 21.08
C PRO A 126 -5.17 11.06 21.59
N THR A 127 -4.85 10.96 22.88
CA THR A 127 -3.68 11.60 23.49
C THR A 127 -2.34 11.13 22.88
N GLN A 128 -2.30 9.98 22.21
CA GLN A 128 -1.10 9.52 21.49
C GLN A 128 -0.83 10.34 20.22
N HIS A 129 -1.87 10.96 19.64
CA HIS A 129 -1.75 11.80 18.45
C HIS A 129 -1.20 13.20 18.78
N GLU A 130 -1.41 13.67 20.01
CA GLU A 130 -1.04 15.03 20.45
C GLU A 130 0.44 15.18 20.86
N GLY A 131 1.10 14.09 21.26
CA GLY A 131 2.46 14.12 21.83
C GLY A 131 3.60 13.70 20.91
N GLU A 132 3.35 12.88 19.89
CA GLU A 132 4.38 12.24 19.05
C GLU A 132 4.05 12.16 17.54
N ASP A 133 3.02 12.87 17.05
CA ASP A 133 2.53 12.79 15.64
C ASP A 133 2.25 11.33 15.17
N LEU A 134 1.85 10.47 16.10
CA LEU A 134 1.60 9.05 15.81
C LEU A 134 0.24 8.88 15.14
N LEU A 135 0.15 9.07 13.83
CA LEU A 135 -1.08 8.80 13.07
C LEU A 135 -1.55 7.34 13.24
N ALA A 136 -2.86 7.12 13.08
CA ALA A 136 -3.43 5.78 12.96
C ALA A 136 -2.71 5.00 11.85
N TRP A 137 -2.51 3.70 12.08
CA TRP A 137 -1.75 2.85 11.17
C TRP A 137 -2.45 1.52 10.92
N GLN A 138 -2.84 1.30 9.67
CA GLN A 138 -3.38 0.04 9.19
C GLN A 138 -2.24 -0.86 8.69
N VAL A 139 -2.06 -1.99 9.36
CA VAL A 139 -1.11 -3.03 8.94
C VAL A 139 -1.64 -3.70 7.68
N LYS A 140 -0.77 -4.00 6.71
CA LYS A 140 -1.17 -4.56 5.40
C LYS A 140 -1.46 -6.05 5.48
N ALA A 141 -0.69 -6.79 6.29
CA ALA A 141 -0.89 -8.21 6.49
C ALA A 141 -0.48 -8.63 7.91
N ILE A 142 -1.24 -9.58 8.47
CA ILE A 142 -0.88 -10.28 9.70
C ILE A 142 -0.70 -11.74 9.35
N TYR A 143 0.46 -12.31 9.67
CA TYR A 143 0.71 -13.74 9.50
C TYR A 143 0.65 -14.43 10.84
N LEU A 144 -0.50 -15.04 11.12
CA LEU A 144 -0.66 -15.88 12.28
C LEU A 144 0.07 -17.21 12.05
N PRO A 145 0.82 -17.70 13.04
CA PRO A 145 1.48 -18.98 12.92
C PRO A 145 0.39 -20.06 12.95
N ALA A 146 0.32 -20.84 11.87
CA ALA A 146 -0.51 -22.02 11.83
C ALA A 146 0.21 -23.17 12.53
N GLU A 147 -0.51 -23.95 13.33
CA GLU A 147 -0.01 -25.23 13.80
C GLU A 147 0.05 -26.17 12.58
N LEU A 148 1.24 -26.28 11.99
CA LEU A 148 1.48 -27.24 10.92
C LEU A 148 1.53 -28.62 11.57
N SER A 149 0.43 -29.36 11.47
CA SER A 149 0.42 -30.77 11.82
C SER A 149 1.30 -31.56 10.84
N GLY A 150 2.60 -31.63 11.12
CA GLY A 150 3.57 -32.38 10.33
C GLY A 150 5.00 -31.91 10.59
N ASN A 151 5.94 -32.84 10.73
CA ASN A 151 7.36 -32.58 10.96
C ASN A 151 8.10 -31.90 9.78
N ASP A 152 7.39 -31.50 8.72
CA ASP A 152 7.97 -30.78 7.59
C ASP A 152 7.77 -29.28 7.78
N LYS A 153 8.89 -28.56 7.91
CA LYS A 153 8.98 -27.09 8.03
C LYS A 153 8.53 -26.42 6.72
N LYS A 154 7.24 -26.51 6.40
CA LYS A 154 6.66 -25.82 5.24
C LYS A 154 6.03 -24.50 5.65
N THR A 155 6.40 -23.37 5.06
CA THR A 155 5.72 -22.09 5.32
C THR A 155 4.45 -21.96 4.49
N ILE A 156 3.54 -21.06 4.87
CA ILE A 156 2.34 -20.74 4.06
C ILE A 156 2.68 -20.13 2.68
N PHE A 157 3.94 -19.71 2.48
CA PHE A 157 4.45 -19.19 1.22
C PHE A 157 5.15 -20.25 0.39
N ASP A 158 5.30 -21.46 0.92
CA ASP A 158 5.88 -22.54 0.17
C ASP A 158 4.99 -22.87 -1.01
N ASP A 159 5.62 -23.26 -2.11
CA ASP A 159 4.95 -23.54 -3.38
C ASP A 159 4.27 -22.31 -4.03
N LEU A 160 4.43 -21.08 -3.51
CA LEU A 160 3.95 -19.85 -4.15
C LEU A 160 5.04 -19.15 -5.02
N PRO A 161 4.65 -18.51 -6.13
CA PRO A 161 5.58 -17.78 -6.99
C PRO A 161 6.07 -16.48 -6.33
N LYS A 162 7.39 -16.25 -6.34
CA LYS A 162 8.05 -15.10 -5.68
C LYS A 162 8.40 -13.97 -6.66
N SER A 163 8.59 -14.30 -7.94
CA SER A 163 8.84 -13.36 -9.03
C SER A 163 7.79 -13.48 -10.14
N LEU A 164 7.79 -12.53 -11.09
CA LEU A 164 6.95 -12.65 -12.28
C LEU A 164 7.36 -13.84 -13.16
N ILE A 165 8.64 -14.20 -13.16
CA ILE A 165 9.16 -15.37 -13.89
C ILE A 165 8.64 -16.66 -13.23
N ASP A 166 8.68 -16.74 -11.89
CA ASP A 166 8.14 -17.89 -11.16
C ASP A 166 6.64 -18.00 -11.38
N LEU A 167 5.93 -16.88 -11.45
CA LEU A 167 4.48 -16.86 -11.69
C LEU A 167 4.14 -17.51 -13.03
N ALA A 168 4.89 -17.19 -14.10
CA ALA A 168 4.67 -17.80 -15.42
C ALA A 168 4.84 -19.32 -15.40
N THR A 169 5.82 -19.81 -14.63
CA THR A 169 6.12 -21.23 -14.47
C THR A 169 5.07 -21.91 -13.60
N TYR A 170 4.65 -21.25 -12.52
CA TYR A 170 3.67 -21.75 -11.55
C TYR A 170 2.31 -22.04 -12.20
N VAL A 171 1.86 -21.19 -13.12
CA VAL A 171 0.57 -21.37 -13.82
C VAL A 171 0.67 -22.15 -15.13
N ASP A 172 1.86 -22.68 -15.45
CA ASP A 172 2.16 -23.40 -16.69
C ASP A 172 1.61 -22.70 -17.94
N ALA A 173 1.92 -21.40 -18.08
CA ALA A 173 1.41 -20.56 -19.17
C ALA A 173 2.56 -20.08 -20.08
N PRO A 174 2.95 -20.84 -21.12
CA PRO A 174 4.06 -20.49 -22.01
C PRO A 174 3.91 -19.11 -22.67
N ALA A 175 2.67 -18.70 -22.98
CA ALA A 175 2.38 -17.41 -23.59
C ALA A 175 2.74 -16.22 -22.68
N MET A 176 2.84 -16.44 -21.36
CA MET A 176 3.14 -15.39 -20.37
C MET A 176 4.62 -15.33 -19.99
N VAL A 177 5.42 -16.37 -20.31
CA VAL A 177 6.83 -16.47 -19.88
C VAL A 177 7.67 -15.29 -20.37
N GLU A 178 7.65 -15.01 -21.68
CA GLU A 178 8.42 -13.90 -22.26
C GLU A 178 7.95 -12.54 -21.74
N PRO A 179 6.64 -12.18 -21.80
CA PRO A 179 6.15 -10.92 -21.23
C PRO A 179 6.50 -10.73 -19.75
N LEU A 180 6.33 -11.76 -18.92
CA LEU A 180 6.60 -11.64 -17.49
C LEU A 180 8.10 -11.54 -17.18
N ALA A 181 8.97 -12.20 -17.95
CA ALA A 181 10.41 -12.04 -17.84
C ALA A 181 10.86 -10.63 -18.23
N MET A 182 10.34 -10.09 -19.34
CA MET A 182 10.63 -8.71 -19.76
C MET A 182 10.13 -7.68 -18.75
N ALA A 183 8.93 -7.90 -18.19
CA ALA A 183 8.41 -7.05 -17.12
C ALA A 183 9.29 -7.09 -15.87
N GLN A 184 9.77 -8.27 -15.45
CA GLN A 184 10.67 -8.40 -14.30
C GLN A 184 11.98 -7.65 -14.53
N MET A 185 12.64 -7.87 -15.67
CA MET A 185 13.88 -7.18 -16.01
C MET A 185 13.71 -5.66 -16.02
N ALA A 186 12.63 -5.15 -16.61
CA ALA A 186 12.35 -3.73 -16.63
C ALA A 186 12.07 -3.15 -15.22
N ILE A 187 11.44 -3.92 -14.33
CA ILE A 187 11.26 -3.54 -12.92
C ILE A 187 12.62 -3.46 -12.22
N ASP A 188 13.48 -4.46 -12.40
CA ASP A 188 14.79 -4.49 -11.76
C ASP A 188 15.67 -3.32 -12.25
N GLU A 189 15.62 -3.02 -13.55
CA GLU A 189 16.29 -1.85 -14.14
C GLU A 189 15.71 -0.52 -13.63
N ALA A 190 14.40 -0.43 -13.43
CA ALA A 190 13.76 0.75 -12.83
C ALA A 190 14.21 0.97 -11.38
N ILE A 191 14.34 -0.10 -10.60
CA ILE A 191 14.84 -0.05 -9.21
C ILE A 191 16.31 0.40 -9.21
N ALA A 192 17.12 -0.16 -10.12
CA ALA A 192 18.54 0.18 -10.24
C ALA A 192 18.80 1.61 -10.76
N ALA A 193 17.85 2.20 -11.48
CA ALA A 193 17.95 3.54 -12.05
C ALA A 193 17.83 4.67 -11.00
N TRP A 194 17.56 4.37 -9.73
CA TRP A 194 17.45 5.38 -8.68
C TRP A 194 18.69 6.28 -8.57
N PRO A 195 18.57 7.63 -8.52
CA PRO A 195 17.35 8.46 -8.49
C PRO A 195 16.94 9.11 -9.83
N ASP A 196 17.30 8.55 -10.99
CA ASP A 196 17.00 9.09 -12.32
C ASP A 196 15.51 8.88 -12.69
N TYR A 197 14.66 9.87 -12.40
CA TYR A 197 13.21 9.80 -12.64
C TYR A 197 12.83 9.57 -14.10
N GLU A 198 13.60 10.12 -15.05
CA GLU A 198 13.31 9.97 -16.48
C GLU A 198 13.58 8.52 -16.91
N LEU A 199 14.72 7.96 -16.49
CA LEU A 199 15.04 6.56 -16.75
C LEU A 199 14.09 5.61 -16.03
N ILE A 200 13.74 5.90 -14.77
CA ILE A 200 12.75 5.12 -14.01
C ILE A 200 11.39 5.11 -14.74
N GLY A 201 10.91 6.27 -15.20
CA GLY A 201 9.66 6.37 -15.96
C GLY A 201 9.68 5.50 -17.22
N LYS A 202 10.76 5.60 -18.02
CA LYS A 202 10.94 4.77 -19.23
C LYS A 202 10.92 3.26 -18.92
N LYS A 203 11.60 2.82 -17.86
CA LYS A 203 11.65 1.40 -17.47
C LYS A 203 10.32 0.92 -16.89
N ALA A 204 9.64 1.74 -16.09
CA ALA A 204 8.31 1.45 -15.56
C ALA A 204 7.26 1.32 -16.69
N ALA A 205 7.35 2.15 -17.74
CA ALA A 205 6.49 2.09 -18.91
C ALA A 205 6.66 0.75 -19.65
N ILE A 206 7.91 0.33 -19.90
CA ILE A 206 8.22 -0.96 -20.52
C ILE A 206 7.68 -2.12 -19.66
N ALA A 207 7.85 -2.05 -18.34
CA ALA A 207 7.32 -3.07 -17.44
C ALA A 207 5.78 -3.15 -17.52
N LEU A 208 5.10 -1.99 -17.52
CA LEU A 208 3.64 -1.91 -17.56
C LEU A 208 3.09 -2.48 -18.88
N GLU A 209 3.70 -2.13 -20.01
CA GLU A 209 3.33 -2.67 -21.32
C GLU A 209 3.41 -4.21 -21.35
N ASN A 210 4.49 -4.77 -20.80
CA ASN A 210 4.67 -6.21 -20.75
C ASN A 210 3.70 -6.91 -19.79
N ILE A 211 3.31 -6.26 -18.67
CA ILE A 211 2.24 -6.76 -17.79
C ILE A 211 0.89 -6.78 -18.54
N ILE A 212 0.56 -5.72 -19.28
CA ILE A 212 -0.68 -5.67 -20.08
C ILE A 212 -0.66 -6.76 -21.16
N ARG A 213 0.48 -6.96 -21.83
CA ARG A 213 0.65 -8.05 -22.81
C ARG A 213 0.49 -9.43 -22.17
N ALA A 214 1.03 -9.64 -20.97
CA ALA A 214 0.85 -10.88 -20.22
C ALA A 214 -0.63 -11.13 -19.85
N GLN A 215 -1.35 -10.08 -19.44
CA GLN A 215 -2.79 -10.16 -19.15
C GLN A 215 -3.60 -10.51 -20.41
N GLY A 216 -3.29 -9.89 -21.55
CA GLY A 216 -3.98 -10.17 -22.83
C GLY A 216 -3.70 -11.57 -23.40
N GLY A 217 -2.57 -12.17 -23.05
CA GLY A 217 -2.18 -13.54 -23.43
C GLY A 217 -2.47 -14.60 -22.37
N CYS A 218 -3.14 -14.25 -21.27
CA CYS A 218 -3.39 -15.17 -20.16
C CYS A 218 -4.48 -16.19 -20.54
N PRO A 219 -4.21 -17.51 -20.44
CA PRO A 219 -5.24 -18.52 -20.66
C PRO A 219 -6.25 -18.54 -19.52
N ASP A 220 -7.49 -18.96 -19.79
CA ASP A 220 -8.58 -19.02 -18.80
C ASP A 220 -8.20 -19.85 -17.58
N SER A 221 -7.42 -20.91 -17.76
CA SER A 221 -6.93 -21.79 -16.69
C SER A 221 -6.00 -21.08 -15.70
N ALA A 222 -5.30 -20.02 -16.12
CA ALA A 222 -4.36 -19.27 -15.29
C ALA A 222 -4.97 -18.00 -14.68
N LEU A 223 -6.18 -17.59 -15.10
CA LEU A 223 -6.80 -16.35 -14.64
C LEU A 223 -6.98 -16.28 -13.11
N PRO A 224 -7.45 -17.32 -12.40
CA PRO A 224 -7.66 -17.25 -10.95
C PRO A 224 -6.37 -16.90 -10.18
N GLU A 225 -5.25 -17.47 -10.60
CA GLU A 225 -3.95 -17.32 -9.93
C GLU A 225 -3.19 -16.06 -10.34
N THR A 226 -3.41 -15.57 -11.56
CA THR A 226 -2.61 -14.46 -12.13
C THR A 226 -3.32 -13.11 -12.12
N TYR A 227 -4.64 -13.07 -12.29
CA TYR A 227 -5.36 -11.83 -12.59
C TYR A 227 -5.18 -10.79 -11.49
N HIS A 228 -5.39 -11.18 -10.23
CA HIS A 228 -5.27 -10.28 -9.09
C HIS A 228 -3.82 -9.77 -8.91
N ARG A 229 -2.83 -10.67 -9.05
CA ARG A 229 -1.39 -10.33 -8.92
C ARG A 229 -0.94 -9.35 -9.99
N LEU A 230 -1.32 -9.60 -11.25
CA LEU A 230 -0.96 -8.73 -12.37
C LEU A 230 -1.71 -7.39 -12.30
N SER A 231 -2.96 -7.38 -11.86
CA SER A 231 -3.74 -6.14 -11.64
C SER A 231 -3.10 -5.27 -10.56
N ASP A 232 -2.63 -5.87 -9.48
CA ASP A 232 -1.90 -5.16 -8.43
C ASP A 232 -0.56 -4.63 -8.93
N LYS A 233 0.21 -5.43 -9.69
CA LYS A 233 1.48 -4.98 -10.27
C LYS A 233 1.28 -3.82 -11.25
N LYS A 234 0.24 -3.90 -12.09
CA LYS A 234 -0.19 -2.82 -13.01
C LYS A 234 -0.43 -1.52 -12.23
N ARG A 235 -1.23 -1.57 -11.17
CA ARG A 235 -1.53 -0.38 -10.33
C ARG A 235 -0.27 0.22 -9.71
N ARG A 236 0.64 -0.61 -9.17
CA ARG A 236 1.90 -0.14 -8.59
C ARG A 236 2.78 0.56 -9.64
N LEU A 237 2.89 0.00 -10.85
CA LEU A 237 3.64 0.61 -11.95
C LEU A 237 3.01 1.92 -12.43
N THR A 238 1.68 1.98 -12.53
CA THR A 238 0.96 3.23 -12.82
C THR A 238 1.31 4.33 -11.81
N ARG A 239 1.40 4.00 -10.51
CA ARG A 239 1.82 4.96 -9.48
C ARG A 239 3.25 5.43 -9.67
N VAL A 240 4.17 4.53 -10.02
CA VAL A 240 5.57 4.88 -10.30
C VAL A 240 5.67 5.83 -11.50
N LEU A 241 4.89 5.59 -12.56
CA LEU A 241 4.83 6.47 -13.72
C LEU A 241 4.29 7.86 -13.38
N ALA A 242 3.18 7.94 -12.63
CA ALA A 242 2.63 9.21 -12.18
C ALA A 242 3.67 10.03 -11.39
N LEU A 243 4.44 9.39 -10.51
CA LEU A 243 5.50 10.06 -9.73
C LEU A 243 6.71 10.45 -10.58
N ALA A 244 7.08 9.63 -11.57
CA ALA A 244 8.13 9.95 -12.54
C ALA A 244 7.74 11.18 -13.38
N HIS A 245 6.45 11.36 -13.68
CA HIS A 245 5.90 12.47 -14.47
C HIS A 245 5.44 13.68 -13.65
N GLU A 246 5.65 13.69 -12.33
CA GLU A 246 5.22 14.81 -11.47
C GLU A 246 3.70 15.05 -11.51
N VAL A 247 2.91 13.98 -11.64
CA VAL A 247 1.46 14.09 -11.53
C VAL A 247 1.12 14.62 -10.14
N ASN A 248 0.59 15.84 -10.11
CA ASN A 248 0.19 16.55 -8.91
C ASN A 248 -1.23 17.07 -9.13
N VAL A 249 -2.19 16.25 -8.74
CA VAL A 249 -3.62 16.57 -8.82
C VAL A 249 -4.22 16.38 -7.44
N ARG A 250 -4.99 17.38 -7.00
CA ARG A 250 -5.75 17.34 -5.76
C ARG A 250 -7.22 17.62 -6.04
N VAL A 251 -8.09 17.05 -5.23
CA VAL A 251 -9.54 17.11 -5.42
C VAL A 251 -10.16 17.66 -4.14
N GLU A 252 -10.73 18.85 -4.22
CA GLU A 252 -11.32 19.56 -3.10
C GLU A 252 -12.84 19.55 -3.22
N LEU A 253 -13.53 19.35 -2.09
CA LEU A 253 -14.98 19.47 -2.00
C LEU A 253 -15.35 20.70 -1.19
N SER A 254 -16.37 21.44 -1.60
CA SER A 254 -16.86 22.61 -0.85
C SER A 254 -17.52 22.24 0.48
N ALA A 255 -17.87 20.97 0.66
CA ALA A 255 -18.47 20.42 1.88
C ALA A 255 -17.97 19.00 2.12
N THR A 256 -17.86 18.63 3.40
CA THR A 256 -17.55 17.26 3.84
C THR A 256 -18.80 16.50 4.30
N GLN A 257 -19.94 17.18 4.35
CA GLN A 257 -21.23 16.62 4.72
C GLN A 257 -22.32 17.20 3.82
N VAL A 258 -23.22 16.35 3.33
CA VAL A 258 -24.34 16.73 2.48
C VAL A 258 -25.57 15.91 2.85
N LYS A 259 -26.77 16.48 2.75
CA LYS A 259 -28.01 15.72 2.92
C LYS A 259 -28.45 15.13 1.59
N ALA A 260 -29.25 14.07 1.62
CA ALA A 260 -29.93 13.60 0.41
C ALA A 260 -30.77 14.73 -0.20
N GLY A 261 -30.72 14.90 -1.52
CA GLY A 261 -31.32 16.04 -2.24
C GLY A 261 -30.49 17.33 -2.23
N GLY A 262 -29.34 17.33 -1.54
CA GLY A 262 -28.44 18.49 -1.49
C GLY A 262 -27.43 18.54 -2.64
N ASP A 263 -26.63 19.60 -2.64
CA ASP A 263 -25.57 19.86 -3.62
C ASP A 263 -24.26 20.28 -2.93
N PHE A 264 -23.16 20.15 -3.66
CA PHE A 264 -21.84 20.65 -3.30
C PHE A 264 -20.98 20.83 -4.55
N VAL A 265 -19.87 21.55 -4.43
CA VAL A 265 -18.93 21.79 -5.54
C VAL A 265 -17.70 20.90 -5.38
N LEU A 266 -17.32 20.22 -6.46
CA LEU A 266 -16.03 19.55 -6.60
C LEU A 266 -15.09 20.45 -7.42
N THR A 267 -13.87 20.64 -6.94
CA THR A 267 -12.82 21.43 -7.61
C THR A 267 -11.55 20.61 -7.75
N ILE A 268 -10.98 20.58 -8.95
CA ILE A 268 -9.74 19.86 -9.25
C ILE A 268 -8.59 20.85 -9.42
N HIS A 269 -7.58 20.73 -8.56
CA HIS A 269 -6.33 21.47 -8.65
C HIS A 269 -5.31 20.62 -9.39
N ASN A 270 -4.95 20.99 -10.62
CA ASN A 270 -3.93 20.30 -11.41
C ASN A 270 -2.67 21.16 -11.55
N GLU A 271 -1.59 20.76 -10.87
CA GLU A 271 -0.27 21.40 -10.89
C GLU A 271 0.76 20.55 -11.66
N THR A 272 0.29 19.59 -12.46
CA THR A 272 1.16 18.71 -13.25
C THR A 272 1.86 19.52 -14.36
N PRO A 273 3.20 19.55 -14.42
CA PRO A 273 3.92 20.56 -15.21
C PRO A 273 4.01 20.27 -16.71
N VAL A 274 4.08 18.99 -17.11
CA VAL A 274 4.42 18.60 -18.50
C VAL A 274 3.42 17.62 -19.10
N LEU A 275 2.80 16.76 -18.28
CA LEU A 275 1.96 15.67 -18.76
C LEU A 275 0.55 16.18 -19.09
N ASP A 276 0.08 15.86 -20.31
CA ASP A 276 -1.29 16.13 -20.72
C ASP A 276 -2.25 15.12 -20.08
N LEU A 277 -3.02 15.59 -19.10
CA LEU A 277 -3.94 14.78 -18.31
C LEU A 277 -5.38 15.02 -18.79
N SER A 278 -6.04 13.96 -19.22
CA SER A 278 -7.49 13.93 -19.40
C SER A 278 -8.14 13.53 -18.07
N ILE A 279 -9.07 14.36 -17.60
CA ILE A 279 -9.65 14.28 -16.26
C ILE A 279 -11.16 14.06 -16.38
N SER A 280 -11.67 13.07 -15.64
CA SER A 280 -13.10 12.81 -15.53
C SER A 280 -13.48 12.46 -14.09
N VAL A 281 -14.76 12.53 -13.78
CA VAL A 281 -15.31 12.15 -12.47
C VAL A 281 -16.14 10.88 -12.60
N ARG A 282 -15.95 9.98 -11.64
CA ARG A 282 -16.82 8.86 -11.38
C ARG A 282 -17.71 9.22 -10.19
N LEU A 283 -19.02 9.13 -10.41
CA LEU A 283 -20.02 9.39 -9.39
C LEU A 283 -20.64 8.08 -8.87
N PRO A 284 -21.21 8.08 -7.65
CA PRO A 284 -22.14 7.05 -7.21
C PRO A 284 -23.37 6.97 -8.13
N ASP A 285 -24.05 5.83 -8.12
CA ASP A 285 -25.23 5.61 -8.95
C ASP A 285 -26.33 6.64 -8.64
N GLY A 286 -26.87 7.27 -9.69
CA GLY A 286 -27.97 8.24 -9.60
C GLY A 286 -27.56 9.68 -9.27
N TRP A 287 -26.28 9.95 -9.04
CA TRP A 287 -25.77 11.31 -8.85
C TRP A 287 -25.51 11.98 -10.19
N GLU A 288 -25.58 13.30 -10.23
CA GLU A 288 -25.40 14.09 -11.45
C GLU A 288 -24.39 15.22 -11.26
N THR A 289 -23.70 15.63 -12.34
CA THR A 289 -22.85 16.83 -12.33
C THR A 289 -23.42 17.92 -13.23
N SER A 290 -23.21 19.18 -12.85
CA SER A 290 -23.34 20.31 -13.76
C SER A 290 -22.32 20.26 -14.91
N GLU A 291 -22.42 21.21 -15.83
CA GLU A 291 -21.32 21.49 -16.76
C GLU A 291 -20.05 21.89 -15.99
N TRP A 292 -18.90 21.51 -16.54
CA TRP A 292 -17.60 21.83 -15.99
C TRP A 292 -17.18 23.25 -16.36
N LEU A 293 -16.74 24.01 -15.37
CA LEU A 293 -16.21 25.36 -15.51
C LEU A 293 -14.93 25.47 -14.70
N ASP A 294 -13.82 25.81 -15.36
CA ASP A 294 -12.51 26.03 -14.74
C ASP A 294 -12.09 24.93 -13.74
N MET A 295 -12.21 23.66 -14.15
CA MET A 295 -11.89 22.48 -13.33
C MET A 295 -12.80 22.26 -12.10
N SER A 296 -13.96 22.92 -12.07
CA SER A 296 -14.98 22.73 -11.06
C SER A 296 -16.32 22.32 -11.66
N CYS A 297 -17.11 21.56 -10.90
CA CYS A 297 -18.51 21.27 -11.21
C CYS A 297 -19.33 21.15 -9.91
N GLU A 298 -20.62 21.46 -10.02
CA GLU A 298 -21.59 21.19 -8.96
C GLU A 298 -22.05 19.73 -9.09
N ILE A 299 -22.18 19.04 -7.96
CA ILE A 299 -22.63 17.65 -7.86
C ILE A 299 -23.94 17.62 -7.09
N TYR A 300 -24.94 16.99 -7.67
CA TYR A 300 -26.28 16.85 -7.11
C TYR A 300 -26.46 15.45 -6.50
N VAL A 301 -26.82 15.41 -5.23
CA VAL A 301 -27.10 14.19 -4.48
C VAL A 301 -28.58 13.87 -4.60
N PRO A 302 -28.98 12.66 -5.02
CA PRO A 302 -30.39 12.32 -5.17
C PRO A 302 -31.12 12.29 -3.82
N ASP A 303 -32.43 12.53 -3.83
CA ASP A 303 -33.28 12.59 -2.63
C ASP A 303 -33.34 11.26 -1.86
N ASP A 304 -33.09 10.15 -2.56
CA ASP A 304 -33.08 8.78 -2.03
C ASP A 304 -31.66 8.24 -1.75
N ALA A 305 -30.65 9.11 -1.78
CA ALA A 305 -29.28 8.73 -1.47
C ALA A 305 -29.18 8.07 -0.08
N ALA A 306 -28.59 6.87 -0.05
CA ALA A 306 -28.32 6.19 1.20
C ALA A 306 -27.31 7.01 2.04
N PRO A 307 -27.50 7.09 3.36
CA PRO A 307 -26.51 7.72 4.23
C PRO A 307 -25.18 6.96 4.15
N SER A 308 -24.07 7.70 4.21
CA SER A 308 -22.73 7.11 4.17
C SER A 308 -22.53 6.15 5.34
N ALA A 309 -21.86 5.03 5.08
CA ALA A 309 -21.39 4.14 6.14
C ALA A 309 -20.31 4.87 6.95
N ALA A 310 -20.44 4.87 8.28
CA ALA A 310 -19.45 5.52 9.15
C ALA A 310 -18.06 4.86 9.08
N GLN A 311 -17.99 3.61 8.62
CA GLN A 311 -16.76 2.88 8.32
C GLN A 311 -17.00 2.03 7.07
N PRO A 312 -16.21 2.20 5.99
CA PRO A 312 -16.31 1.31 4.84
C PRO A 312 -15.81 -0.09 5.22
N ASP A 313 -16.49 -1.13 4.73
CA ASP A 313 -16.10 -2.53 4.96
C ASP A 313 -14.71 -2.86 4.40
N ILE A 314 -14.23 -2.06 3.46
CA ILE A 314 -12.97 -2.27 2.74
C ILE A 314 -12.24 -0.93 2.61
N TYR A 315 -10.99 -0.90 3.09
CA TYR A 315 -10.08 0.22 2.92
C TYR A 315 -8.76 -0.24 2.27
N TYR A 316 -8.30 0.52 1.30
CA TYR A 316 -7.07 0.32 0.57
C TYR A 316 -6.16 1.54 0.72
N ALA A 317 -5.00 1.34 1.34
CA ALA A 317 -4.01 2.41 1.53
C ALA A 317 -3.30 2.87 0.24
N ASP A 318 -3.51 2.16 -0.88
CA ASP A 318 -2.77 2.37 -2.13
C ASP A 318 -3.64 2.81 -3.32
N ARG A 319 -4.92 3.11 -3.10
CA ARG A 319 -5.88 3.53 -4.14
C ARG A 319 -7.07 4.29 -3.55
N ALA A 320 -7.89 4.84 -4.45
CA ALA A 320 -9.18 5.44 -4.13
C ALA A 320 -10.17 4.43 -3.52
N ASN A 321 -10.87 4.84 -2.46
CA ASN A 321 -11.76 4.03 -1.63
C ASN A 321 -13.23 4.45 -1.74
N HIS A 322 -13.50 5.69 -2.16
CA HIS A 322 -14.84 6.26 -2.13
C HIS A 322 -15.54 6.07 -3.49
N ASP A 323 -16.86 6.08 -3.56
CA ASP A 323 -17.55 5.95 -4.86
C ASP A 323 -17.41 7.22 -5.72
N LEU A 324 -17.30 8.38 -5.08
CA LEU A 324 -16.90 9.64 -5.71
C LEU A 324 -15.39 9.66 -5.91
N GLN A 325 -14.94 9.54 -7.16
CA GLN A 325 -13.52 9.54 -7.51
C GLN A 325 -13.25 10.41 -8.73
N VAL A 326 -12.06 11.00 -8.80
CA VAL A 326 -11.53 11.58 -10.03
C VAL A 326 -10.67 10.55 -10.74
N ILE A 327 -10.90 10.36 -12.04
CA ILE A 327 -10.11 9.50 -12.89
C ILE A 327 -9.19 10.37 -13.74
N LEU A 328 -7.89 10.19 -13.56
CA LEU A 328 -6.85 10.75 -14.42
C LEU A 328 -6.48 9.76 -15.50
N THR A 329 -6.37 10.24 -16.73
CA THR A 329 -5.93 9.44 -17.87
C THR A 329 -4.85 10.15 -18.67
N TRP A 330 -3.84 9.41 -19.13
CA TRP A 330 -2.78 9.93 -19.98
C TRP A 330 -2.19 8.85 -20.89
N GLN A 331 -1.49 9.28 -21.92
CA GLN A 331 -0.79 8.38 -22.84
C GLN A 331 0.65 8.15 -22.37
N GLU A 332 1.04 6.89 -22.30
CA GLU A 332 2.42 6.47 -22.07
C GLU A 332 2.85 5.57 -23.22
N GLY A 333 3.64 6.10 -24.15
CA GLY A 333 3.95 5.41 -25.39
C GLY A 333 2.67 5.11 -26.19
N GLY A 334 2.33 3.82 -26.33
CA GLY A 334 1.11 3.36 -27.00
C GLY A 334 -0.03 2.92 -26.06
N GLN A 335 0.09 3.17 -24.75
CA GLN A 335 -0.85 2.70 -23.74
C GLN A 335 -1.58 3.86 -23.07
N LEU A 336 -2.91 3.76 -22.98
CA LEU A 336 -3.71 4.66 -22.15
C LEU A 336 -3.63 4.20 -20.69
N ILE A 337 -3.02 5.03 -19.84
CA ILE A 337 -2.94 4.81 -18.40
C ILE A 337 -4.10 5.51 -17.71
N SER A 338 -4.61 4.89 -16.65
CA SER A 338 -5.66 5.44 -15.79
C SER A 338 -5.26 5.34 -14.32
N MET A 339 -5.52 6.38 -13.55
CA MET A 339 -5.33 6.44 -12.10
C MET A 339 -6.56 7.08 -11.45
N ASN A 340 -6.98 6.55 -10.30
CA ASN A 340 -8.11 7.09 -9.55
C ASN A 340 -7.60 7.85 -8.32
N ILE A 341 -8.21 8.98 -8.03
CA ILE A 341 -7.90 9.87 -6.92
C ILE A 341 -9.18 10.12 -6.12
N ASP A 342 -9.10 9.93 -4.81
CA ASP A 342 -10.17 10.34 -3.89
C ASP A 342 -10.10 11.85 -3.61
N PRO A 343 -11.23 12.47 -3.26
CA PRO A 343 -11.24 13.78 -2.63
C PRO A 343 -10.33 13.85 -1.39
N GLU A 344 -9.77 15.04 -1.13
CA GLU A 344 -8.91 15.28 0.04
C GLU A 344 -9.61 14.97 1.37
N ASN A 345 -10.91 15.23 1.42
CA ASN A 345 -11.77 14.92 2.55
C ASN A 345 -12.92 14.03 2.10
N GLU A 346 -13.24 13.02 2.90
CA GLU A 346 -14.41 12.18 2.68
C GLU A 346 -15.70 13.00 2.71
N LEU A 347 -16.63 12.64 1.82
CA LEU A 347 -17.98 13.18 1.79
C LEU A 347 -18.93 12.25 2.53
N LEU A 348 -19.58 12.75 3.57
CA LEU A 348 -20.60 12.02 4.32
C LEU A 348 -22.00 12.45 3.89
N VAL A 349 -22.77 11.52 3.33
CA VAL A 349 -24.20 11.69 3.08
C VAL A 349 -24.94 11.45 4.39
N LEU A 350 -25.64 12.47 4.87
CA LEU A 350 -26.43 12.40 6.10
C LEU A 350 -27.85 11.90 5.80
N ALA A 351 -28.40 11.13 6.73
CA ALA A 351 -29.82 10.79 6.70
C ALA A 351 -30.68 12.07 6.80
N ASN A 352 -31.79 12.08 6.07
CA ASN A 352 -32.72 13.22 6.04
C ASN A 352 -33.37 13.54 7.39
#